data_AF-A0A383D034-F1
#
_entry.id   AF-A0A383D034-F1
#
_cell.length_a   1.000
_cell.length_b   1.000
_cell.length_c   1.000
_cell.angle_alpha   90.00
_cell.angle_beta   90.00
_cell.angle_gamma   90.00
#
_symmetry.space_group_name_H-M   'P 1'
#
loop_
_entity.id
_entity.type
_entity.pdbx_description
1 polymer ?
#
loop_
_entity_poly.entity_id
_entity_poly.type
_entity_poly.pdbx_seq_one_letter_code
_entity_poly.pdbx_strand_id
1 'polypeptide(L)'
;MIIGSGLLARAFGPRFTNSVTNCVYAAGVSNSRCSDQREFDREHDRLVKAMAQYKSADLFLYFGTCSANSPLESTSPYVRHKIKMEKIVA
;
A
#
# COMPACT_ATOMS: atom_id res chain seq x y z
N MET A 1 -9.15 -11.15 -3.03
CA MET A 1 -7.70 -11.23 -3.27
C MET A 1 -6.96 -10.36 -2.25
N ILE A 2 -5.79 -10.80 -1.77
CA ILE A 2 -4.95 -10.04 -0.83
C ILE A 2 -3.52 -9.99 -1.35
N ILE A 3 -2.93 -8.80 -1.45
CA ILE A 3 -1.54 -8.58 -1.86
C ILE A 3 -0.73 -8.13 -0.65
N GLY A 4 0.23 -8.95 -0.24
CA GLY A 4 1.03 -8.73 0.97
C GLY A 4 0.95 -9.94 1.90
N SER A 5 1.82 -9.97 2.91
CA SER A 5 1.92 -11.09 3.86
C SER A 5 2.07 -10.67 5.32
N GLY A 6 2.10 -9.36 5.57
CA GLY A 6 2.24 -8.76 6.90
C GLY A 6 0.96 -8.81 7.74
N LEU A 7 0.96 -8.07 8.85
CA LEU A 7 -0.12 -8.06 9.85
C LEU A 7 -1.49 -7.77 9.22
N LEU A 8 -1.60 -6.72 8.41
CA LEU A 8 -2.84 -6.32 7.76
C LEU A 8 -3.34 -7.40 6.79
N ALA A 9 -2.45 -8.00 5.98
CA ALA A 9 -2.84 -9.07 5.05
C ALA A 9 -3.47 -10.26 5.79
N ARG A 10 -2.91 -10.65 6.95
CA ARG A 10 -3.42 -11.75 7.77
C ARG A 10 -4.75 -11.40 8.45
N ALA A 11 -4.87 -10.18 8.98
CA ALA A 11 -6.09 -9.72 9.64
C ALA A 11 -7.30 -9.71 8.69
N PHE A 12 -7.08 -9.37 7.41
CA PHE A 12 -8.13 -9.35 6.40
C PHE A 12 -8.34 -10.70 5.69
N GLY A 13 -7.45 -11.68 5.93
CA GLY A 13 -7.52 -13.03 5.38
C GLY A 13 -8.90 -13.68 5.47
N PRO A 14 -9.49 -13.82 6.67
CA PRO A 14 -10.78 -14.51 6.85
C PRO A 14 -11.92 -13.95 5.98
N ARG A 15 -11.88 -12.67 5.62
CA ARG A 15 -12.96 -12.01 4.87
C ARG A 15 -12.67 -11.85 3.38
N PHE A 16 -11.40 -11.76 2.97
CA PHE A 16 -11.02 -11.34 1.63
C PHE A 16 -10.18 -12.36 0.83
N THR A 17 -9.68 -13.43 1.44
CA THR A 17 -8.89 -14.45 0.73
C THR A 17 -9.65 -15.05 -0.45
N ASN A 18 -10.93 -15.41 -0.26
CA ASN A 18 -11.78 -15.99 -1.31
C ASN A 18 -12.57 -14.96 -2.11
N SER A 19 -12.33 -13.65 -1.89
CA SER A 19 -13.06 -12.64 -2.64
C SER A 19 -12.54 -12.54 -4.08
N VAL A 20 -13.45 -12.69 -5.04
CA VAL A 20 -13.17 -12.57 -6.48
C VAL A 20 -13.28 -11.13 -7.00
N THR A 21 -14.09 -10.29 -6.34
CA THR A 21 -14.35 -8.92 -6.80
C THR A 21 -13.58 -7.84 -6.04
N ASN A 22 -12.91 -8.17 -4.92
CA ASN A 22 -12.21 -7.19 -4.09
C ASN A 22 -10.71 -7.51 -3.99
N CYS A 23 -9.91 -6.44 -3.97
CA CYS A 23 -8.47 -6.47 -3.75
C CYS A 23 -8.09 -5.72 -2.47
N VAL A 24 -7.46 -6.41 -1.53
CA VAL A 24 -6.83 -5.81 -0.35
C VAL A 24 -5.33 -5.68 -0.61
N TYR A 25 -4.86 -4.47 -0.88
CA TYR A 25 -3.44 -4.17 -1.06
C TYR A 25 -2.79 -3.81 0.28
N ALA A 26 -2.27 -4.84 0.96
CA ALA A 26 -1.59 -4.76 2.24
C ALA A 26 -0.06 -4.96 2.10
N ALA A 27 0.50 -4.50 1.00
CA ALA A 27 1.93 -4.50 0.72
C ALA A 27 2.49 -3.07 0.73
N GLY A 28 3.78 -2.94 1.03
CA GLY A 28 4.51 -1.68 0.96
C GLY A 28 5.84 -1.78 1.70
N VAL A 29 6.61 -0.70 1.70
CA VAL A 29 7.79 -0.56 2.54
C VAL A 29 7.35 -0.59 4.00
N SER A 30 7.86 -1.55 4.78
CA SER A 30 7.43 -1.76 6.17
C SER A 30 8.31 -1.04 7.20
N ASN A 31 9.53 -0.66 6.81
CA ASN A 31 10.44 0.08 7.66
C ASN A 31 10.17 1.59 7.55
N SER A 32 9.58 2.20 8.58
CA SER A 32 9.30 3.64 8.61
C SER A 32 10.55 4.53 8.61
N ARG A 33 11.73 3.95 8.86
CA ARG A 33 13.03 4.62 8.75
C ARG A 33 13.71 4.38 7.40
N CYS A 34 13.02 3.76 6.44
CA CYS A 34 13.58 3.51 5.12
C CYS A 34 13.96 4.82 4.43
N SER A 35 15.13 4.81 3.78
CA SER A 35 15.61 5.86 2.90
C SER A 35 16.16 5.31 1.57
N ASP A 36 16.04 3.99 1.33
CA ASP A 36 16.50 3.35 0.11
C ASP A 36 15.49 3.56 -1.01
N GLN A 37 15.89 4.33 -2.03
CA GLN A 37 15.06 4.63 -3.18
C GLN A 37 14.61 3.36 -3.94
N ARG A 38 15.43 2.29 -3.95
CA ARG A 38 15.07 1.04 -4.64
C ARG A 38 13.87 0.35 -4.01
N GLU A 39 13.73 0.44 -2.69
CA GLU A 39 12.56 -0.11 -1.98
C GLU A 39 11.29 0.69 -2.29
N PHE A 40 11.42 2.01 -2.46
CA PHE A 40 10.32 2.87 -2.88
C PHE A 40 9.89 2.61 -4.32
N ASP A 41 10.85 2.50 -5.25
CA ASP A 41 10.57 2.19 -6.65
C ASP A 41 9.91 0.82 -6.78
N ARG A 42 10.41 -0.17 -6.03
CA ARG A 42 9.81 -1.52 -5.97
C ARG A 42 8.37 -1.51 -5.46
N GLU A 43 8.04 -0.71 -4.44
CA GLU A 43 6.65 -0.55 -3.98
C GLU A 43 5.79 0.13 -5.03
N HIS A 44 6.29 1.21 -5.64
CA HIS A 44 5.58 1.94 -6.68
C HIS A 44 5.19 1.05 -7.85
N ASP A 45 6.14 0.33 -8.43
CA ASP A 45 5.91 -0.51 -9.60
C ASP A 45 4.95 -1.65 -9.28
N ARG A 46 5.07 -2.23 -8.08
CA ARG A 46 4.14 -3.26 -7.60
C ARG A 46 2.73 -2.73 -7.43
N LEU A 47 2.58 -1.51 -6.89
CA LEU A 47 1.28 -0.86 -6.69
C LEU A 47 0.61 -0.56 -8.02
N VAL A 48 1.32 0.09 -8.95
CA VAL A 48 0.80 0.41 -10.29
C VAL A 48 0.40 -0.86 -11.03
N LYS A 49 1.23 -1.91 -10.98
CA LYS A 49 0.90 -3.21 -11.58
C LYS A 49 -0.36 -3.82 -10.96
N ALA A 50 -0.51 -3.76 -9.63
CA ALA A 50 -1.69 -4.28 -8.95
C ALA A 50 -2.95 -3.48 -9.34
N MET A 51 -2.89 -2.15 -9.37
CA MET A 51 -4.02 -1.31 -9.79
C MET A 51 -4.44 -1.59 -11.23
N ALA A 52 -3.48 -1.79 -12.14
CA ALA A 52 -3.78 -2.17 -13.52
C ALA A 52 -4.42 -3.56 -13.60
N GLN A 53 -3.89 -4.54 -12.85
CA GLN A 53 -4.40 -5.91 -12.83
C GLN A 53 -5.81 -6.01 -12.23
N TYR A 54 -6.12 -5.18 -11.22
CA TYR A 54 -7.39 -5.20 -10.50
C TYR A 54 -8.24 -3.95 -10.77
N LYS A 55 -8.10 -3.36 -11.97
CA LYS A 55 -8.82 -2.13 -12.37
C LYS A 55 -10.34 -2.28 -12.34
N SER A 56 -10.85 -3.49 -12.53
CA SER A 56 -12.28 -3.82 -12.52
C SER A 56 -12.77 -4.37 -11.17
N ALA A 57 -11.98 -4.27 -10.10
CA ALA A 57 -12.42 -4.69 -8.78
C ALA A 57 -13.48 -3.72 -8.22
N ASP A 58 -14.48 -4.25 -7.53
CA ASP A 58 -15.51 -3.46 -6.82
C ASP A 58 -14.87 -2.61 -5.71
N LEU A 59 -13.81 -3.14 -5.09
CA LEU A 59 -13.03 -2.47 -4.06
C LEU A 59 -11.54 -2.74 -4.26
N PHE A 60 -10.76 -1.66 -4.31
CA PHE A 60 -9.32 -1.69 -4.14
C PHE A 60 -8.94 -1.00 -2.81
N LEU A 61 -8.79 -1.80 -1.75
CA LEU A 61 -8.45 -1.29 -0.41
C LEU A 61 -6.93 -1.16 -0.27
N TYR A 62 -6.44 0.07 -0.15
CA TYR A 62 -5.03 0.39 0.09
C TYR A 62 -4.81 0.94 1.50
N PHE A 63 -3.65 0.64 2.10
CA PHE A 63 -3.27 1.16 3.41
C PHE A 63 -2.13 2.20 3.28
N GLY A 64 -2.50 3.44 3.58
CA GLY A 64 -1.58 4.59 3.67
C GLY A 64 -0.76 4.60 4.97
N THR A 65 -0.32 5.79 5.37
CA THR A 65 0.38 6.00 6.64
C THR A 65 -0.33 7.02 7.52
N CYS A 66 -0.46 6.73 8.81
CA CYS A 66 -1.02 7.69 9.78
C CYS A 66 -0.13 8.94 9.93
N SER A 67 1.16 8.86 9.59
CA SER A 67 2.10 9.99 9.65
C SER A 67 1.89 11.02 8.52
N ALA A 68 1.05 10.74 7.52
CA ALA A 68 0.81 11.64 6.39
C ALA A 68 0.23 13.00 6.82
N ASN A 69 -0.52 13.01 7.92
CA ASN A 69 -1.20 14.21 8.43
C ASN A 69 -0.45 14.88 9.60
N SER A 70 0.74 14.38 9.97
CA SER A 70 1.54 14.96 11.05
C SER A 70 2.54 15.98 10.49
N PRO A 71 2.47 17.28 10.88
CA PRO A 71 3.40 18.30 10.40
C PRO A 71 4.87 17.97 10.70
N LEU A 72 5.14 17.33 11.84
CA LEU A 72 6.48 17.00 12.34
C LEU A 72 7.12 15.80 11.61
N GLU A 73 6.32 14.89 11.05
CA GLU A 73 6.82 13.67 10.37
C GLU A 73 6.76 13.73 8.83
N SER A 74 6.20 14.82 8.28
CA SER A 74 6.04 15.07 6.84
C SER A 74 7.36 15.16 6.03
N THR A 75 8.51 15.01 6.69
CA THR A 75 9.85 15.22 6.11
C THR A 75 10.67 13.96 5.92
N SER A 76 10.23 12.78 6.38
CA SER A 76 11.01 11.56 6.13
C SER A 76 10.84 11.08 4.67
N PRO A 77 11.87 10.43 4.08
CA PRO A 77 11.74 9.81 2.75
C PRO A 77 10.56 8.83 2.69
N TYR A 78 10.40 8.02 3.75
CA TYR A 78 9.29 7.08 3.90
C TYR A 78 7.91 7.77 3.85
N VAL A 79 7.70 8.83 4.64
CA VAL A 79 6.40 9.52 4.67
C VAL A 79 6.09 10.18 3.34
N ARG A 80 7.08 10.85 2.72
CA ARG A 80 6.91 11.41 1.36
C ARG A 80 6.54 10.34 0.34
N HIS A 81 7.18 9.17 0.41
CA HIS A 81 6.85 8.05 -0.46
C HIS A 81 5.43 7.54 -0.24
N LYS A 82 4.99 7.33 1.01
CA LYS A 82 3.62 6.89 1.31
C LYS A 82 2.57 7.90 0.84
N ILE A 83 2.80 9.21 1.03
CA ILE A 83 1.93 10.27 0.49
C ILE A 83 1.88 10.20 -1.04
N LYS A 84 3.01 9.97 -1.71
CA LYS A 84 3.04 9.80 -3.17
C LYS A 84 2.20 8.60 -3.60
N MET A 85 2.29 7.46 -2.90
CA MET A 85 1.50 6.27 -3.21
C MET A 85 0.00 6.49 -2.97
N GLU A 86 -0.36 7.19 -1.89
CA GLU A 86 -1.75 7.56 -1.60
C GLU A 86 -2.36 8.40 -2.73
N LYS A 87 -1.60 9.35 -3.29
CA LYS A 87 -2.02 10.15 -4.45
C LYS A 87 -2.16 9.36 -5.76
N ILE A 88 -1.49 8.22 -5.89
CA ILE A 88 -1.63 7.35 -7.06
C ILE A 88 -2.92 6.54 -6.96
N VAL A 89 -3.34 6.18 -5.74
CA VAL A 89 -4.54 5.38 -5.49
C VAL A 89 -5.81 6.21 -5.49
N ALA A 90 -5.74 7.44 -4.98
CA ALA A 90 -6.87 8.38 -4.92
C ALA A 90 -7.33 8.84 -6.31
#